data_AF-A0A9W4GV27-F1
#
_entry.id   AF-A0A9W4GV27-F1
#
_cell.length_a   1.000
_cell.length_b   1.000
_cell.length_c   1.000
_cell.angle_alpha   90.00
_cell.angle_beta   90.00
_cell.angle_gamma   90.00
#
_symmetry.space_group_name_H-M   'P 1'
#
loop_
_entity.id
_entity.type
_entity.pdbx_description
1 polymer ?
#
loop_
_entity_poly.entity_id
_entity_poly.type
_entity_poly.pdbx_seq_one_letter_code
_entity_poly.pdbx_strand_id
1 'polypeptide(L)'
;MQGRAKTTRRYLLEAAAQLFDERGYAGTSISDISSRSGRTSGSIYFHYASKEKLALAVVEEHFASWPEMIGRHRAAAAPALERLVALSFTVARAFRDDVVVRAGSRLWMEHKAIDATLPMPFVGWIEVVTGLLEEARAEGALAAGIAPETAAHGIVCAFFGLHTVSDALDGRRCIEQHLYGLWSLLLAALQAEPDPAGLLARALAETTAPDAVAGTVTGSRPNAVPSTVPSAVPNAGFA
;
A
#
# COMPACT_ATOMS: atom_id res chain seq x y z
N MET A 1 -22.14 -22.51 -7.44
CA MET A 1 -21.88 -21.41 -8.42
C MET A 1 -21.21 -20.17 -7.82
N GLN A 2 -21.39 -19.83 -6.53
CA GLN A 2 -20.84 -18.61 -5.91
C GLN A 2 -19.29 -18.54 -5.82
N GLY A 3 -18.58 -19.66 -5.63
CA GLY A 3 -17.11 -19.67 -5.57
C GLY A 3 -16.40 -19.32 -6.88
N ARG A 4 -16.97 -19.72 -8.04
CA ARG A 4 -16.45 -19.36 -9.38
C ARG A 4 -16.65 -17.88 -9.70
N ALA A 5 -17.78 -17.30 -9.29
CA ALA A 5 -18.08 -15.88 -9.50
C ALA A 5 -17.16 -14.98 -8.67
N LYS A 6 -16.87 -15.34 -7.40
CA LYS A 6 -15.94 -14.59 -6.53
C LYS A 6 -14.50 -14.63 -7.06
N THR A 7 -14.06 -15.77 -7.57
CA THR A 7 -12.73 -15.92 -8.21
C THR A 7 -12.61 -15.11 -9.50
N THR A 8 -13.67 -15.10 -10.33
CA THR A 8 -13.70 -14.33 -11.58
C THR A 8 -13.73 -12.83 -11.33
N ARG A 9 -14.49 -12.37 -10.31
CA ARG A 9 -14.54 -10.96 -9.90
C ARG A 9 -13.17 -10.44 -9.47
N ARG A 10 -12.44 -11.22 -8.64
CA ARG A 10 -11.09 -10.85 -8.20
C ARG A 10 -10.10 -10.75 -9.35
N TYR A 11 -10.12 -11.71 -10.27
CA TYR A 11 -9.24 -11.68 -11.45
C TYR A 11 -9.51 -10.46 -12.35
N LEU A 12 -10.79 -10.12 -12.55
CA LEU A 12 -11.16 -8.94 -13.33
C LEU A 12 -10.72 -7.64 -12.65
N LEU A 13 -10.89 -7.56 -11.32
CA LEU A 13 -10.45 -6.43 -10.52
C LEU A 13 -8.94 -6.25 -10.59
N GLU A 14 -8.16 -7.33 -10.48
CA GLU A 14 -6.70 -7.30 -10.58
C GLU A 14 -6.22 -6.89 -11.97
N ALA A 15 -6.84 -7.40 -13.04
CA ALA A 15 -6.53 -6.97 -14.41
C ALA A 15 -6.84 -5.48 -14.65
N ALA A 16 -7.94 -4.98 -14.07
CA ALA A 16 -8.27 -3.56 -14.11
C ALA A 16 -7.28 -2.73 -13.29
N ALA A 17 -6.91 -3.19 -12.09
CA ALA A 17 -5.92 -2.54 -11.22
C ALA A 17 -4.58 -2.38 -11.94
N GLN A 18 -4.07 -3.41 -12.62
CA GLN A 18 -2.83 -3.31 -13.40
C GLN A 18 -2.91 -2.20 -14.47
N LEU A 19 -4.02 -2.11 -15.21
CA LEU A 19 -4.18 -1.06 -16.23
C LEU A 19 -4.31 0.33 -15.60
N PHE A 20 -5.04 0.46 -14.50
CA PHE A 20 -5.15 1.72 -13.78
C PHE A 20 -3.81 2.15 -13.16
N ASP A 21 -3.01 1.22 -12.62
CA ASP A 21 -1.65 1.46 -12.12
C ASP A 21 -0.72 1.95 -13.24
N GLU A 22 -0.74 1.28 -14.40
CA GLU A 22 0.12 1.60 -15.54
C GLU A 22 -0.29 2.91 -16.26
N ARG A 23 -1.58 3.08 -16.55
CA ARG A 23 -2.09 4.09 -17.50
C ARG A 23 -3.00 5.15 -16.87
N GLY A 24 -3.36 4.97 -15.60
CA GLY A 24 -4.33 5.82 -14.92
C GLY A 24 -5.76 5.56 -15.37
N TYR A 25 -6.69 6.30 -14.79
CA TYR A 25 -8.10 6.25 -15.13
C TYR A 25 -8.29 6.67 -16.59
N ALA A 26 -7.87 7.88 -16.98
CA ALA A 26 -8.12 8.42 -18.32
C ALA A 26 -7.53 7.55 -19.45
N GLY A 27 -6.36 6.95 -19.22
CA GLY A 27 -5.66 6.11 -20.20
C GLY A 27 -6.17 4.66 -20.31
N THR A 28 -7.20 4.28 -19.56
CA THR A 28 -7.73 2.90 -19.53
C THR A 28 -9.15 2.83 -20.06
N SER A 29 -9.47 1.89 -20.96
CA SER A 29 -10.84 1.63 -21.44
C SER A 29 -11.36 0.25 -21.00
N ILE A 30 -12.68 0.04 -21.06
CA ILE A 30 -13.28 -1.29 -20.86
C ILE A 30 -12.78 -2.28 -21.92
N SER A 31 -12.43 -1.80 -23.12
CA SER A 31 -11.85 -2.63 -24.18
C SER A 31 -10.44 -3.11 -23.80
N ASP A 32 -9.61 -2.24 -23.22
CA ASP A 32 -8.29 -2.62 -22.71
C ASP A 32 -8.40 -3.67 -21.62
N ILE A 33 -9.33 -3.49 -20.68
CA ILE A 33 -9.56 -4.42 -19.57
C ILE A 33 -10.09 -5.76 -20.09
N SER A 34 -10.97 -5.74 -21.09
CA SER A 34 -11.45 -6.93 -21.81
C SER A 34 -10.29 -7.71 -22.43
N SER A 35 -9.41 -7.01 -23.16
CA SER A 35 -8.22 -7.60 -23.79
C SER A 35 -7.26 -8.21 -22.76
N ARG A 36 -6.96 -7.49 -21.68
CA ARG A 36 -6.04 -7.98 -20.63
C ARG A 36 -6.62 -9.14 -19.81
N SER A 37 -7.90 -9.05 -19.43
CA SER A 37 -8.55 -10.07 -18.62
C SER A 37 -8.95 -11.33 -19.40
N GLY A 38 -8.92 -11.29 -20.74
CA GLY A 38 -9.46 -12.36 -21.58
C GLY A 38 -10.96 -12.58 -21.40
N ARG A 39 -11.68 -11.57 -20.89
CA ARG A 39 -13.14 -11.59 -20.67
C ARG A 39 -13.80 -10.61 -21.62
N THR A 40 -14.97 -10.96 -22.12
CA THR A 40 -15.74 -10.05 -23.00
C THR A 40 -16.21 -8.82 -22.22
N SER A 41 -16.36 -7.68 -22.91
CA SER A 41 -16.94 -6.47 -22.31
C SER A 41 -18.31 -6.75 -21.65
N GLY A 42 -19.14 -7.61 -22.25
CA GLY A 42 -20.41 -8.02 -21.63
C GLY A 42 -20.24 -8.73 -20.28
N SER A 43 -19.21 -9.58 -20.14
CA SER A 43 -18.88 -10.21 -18.84
C SER A 43 -18.36 -9.20 -17.82
N ILE A 44 -17.70 -8.12 -18.26
CA ILE A 44 -17.24 -7.04 -17.39
C ILE A 44 -18.44 -6.22 -16.91
N TYR A 45 -19.31 -5.81 -17.83
CA TYR A 45 -20.53 -5.06 -17.51
C TYR A 45 -21.49 -5.84 -16.59
N PHE A 46 -21.49 -7.16 -16.66
CA PHE A 46 -22.24 -8.01 -15.73
C PHE A 46 -21.76 -7.85 -14.26
N HIS A 47 -20.47 -7.63 -14.04
CA HIS A 47 -19.90 -7.45 -12.69
C HIS A 47 -19.80 -5.98 -12.28
N TYR A 48 -19.56 -5.09 -13.23
CA TYR A 48 -19.33 -3.67 -13.01
C TYR A 48 -20.06 -2.86 -14.07
N ALA A 49 -21.15 -2.20 -13.68
CA ALA A 49 -22.05 -1.50 -14.60
C ALA A 49 -21.37 -0.40 -15.43
N SER A 50 -20.23 0.12 -14.99
CA SER A 50 -19.45 1.13 -15.70
C SER A 50 -17.97 1.07 -15.32
N LYS A 51 -17.14 1.83 -16.05
CA LYS A 51 -15.71 1.99 -15.73
C LYS A 51 -15.52 2.69 -14.38
N GLU A 52 -16.38 3.65 -14.05
CA GLU A 52 -16.42 4.35 -12.77
C GLU A 52 -16.71 3.36 -11.63
N LYS A 53 -17.68 2.45 -11.82
CA LYS A 53 -17.99 1.41 -10.83
C LYS A 53 -16.85 0.39 -10.66
N LEU A 54 -16.12 0.10 -11.72
CA LEU A 54 -14.93 -0.74 -11.64
C LEU A 54 -13.78 -0.02 -10.93
N ALA A 55 -13.54 1.26 -11.22
CA ALA A 55 -12.54 2.08 -10.53
C ALA A 55 -12.88 2.22 -9.04
N LEU A 56 -14.14 2.50 -8.70
CA LEU A 56 -14.63 2.53 -7.32
C LEU A 56 -14.35 1.19 -6.62
N ALA A 57 -14.64 0.07 -7.27
CA ALA A 57 -14.38 -1.24 -6.67
C ALA A 57 -12.89 -1.53 -6.43
N VAL A 58 -11.99 -1.08 -7.31
CA VAL A 58 -10.54 -1.19 -7.08
C VAL A 58 -10.13 -0.35 -5.87
N VAL A 59 -10.67 0.86 -5.75
CA VAL A 59 -10.43 1.74 -4.62
C VAL A 59 -10.97 1.12 -3.32
N GLU A 60 -12.20 0.59 -3.33
CA GLU A 60 -12.80 -0.11 -2.19
C GLU A 60 -11.98 -1.33 -1.75
N GLU A 61 -11.47 -2.13 -2.70
CA GLU A 61 -10.64 -3.30 -2.40
C GLU A 61 -9.30 -2.87 -1.75
N HIS A 62 -8.69 -1.79 -2.24
CA HIS A 62 -7.51 -1.20 -1.61
C HIS A 62 -7.77 -0.87 -0.13
N PHE A 63 -8.91 -0.24 0.18
CA PHE A 63 -9.31 0.12 1.54
C PHE A 63 -9.74 -1.06 2.40
N ALA A 64 -10.31 -2.11 1.82
CA ALA A 64 -10.84 -3.26 2.55
C ALA A 64 -9.77 -4.04 3.33
N SER A 65 -8.51 -3.98 2.88
CA SER A 65 -7.38 -4.63 3.54
C SER A 65 -6.90 -3.92 4.81
N TRP A 66 -7.26 -2.65 4.99
CA TRP A 66 -6.67 -1.80 6.04
C TRP A 66 -7.10 -2.16 7.46
N PRO A 67 -8.39 -2.40 7.77
CA PRO A 67 -8.80 -2.68 9.15
C PRO A 67 -8.11 -3.92 9.73
N GLU A 68 -7.95 -4.98 8.93
CA GLU A 68 -7.26 -6.19 9.35
C GLU A 68 -5.76 -5.96 9.55
N MET A 69 -5.11 -5.25 8.63
CA MET A 69 -3.69 -4.87 8.76
C MET A 69 -3.45 -4.03 10.03
N ILE A 70 -4.24 -2.97 10.22
CA ILE A 70 -4.16 -2.09 11.40
C ILE A 70 -4.43 -2.89 12.68
N GLY A 71 -5.45 -3.75 12.67
CA GLY A 71 -5.80 -4.60 13.81
C GLY A 71 -4.65 -5.53 14.22
N ARG A 72 -3.98 -6.17 13.24
CA ARG A 72 -2.80 -7.01 13.50
C ARG A 72 -1.67 -6.24 14.17
N HIS A 73 -1.34 -5.05 13.66
CA HIS A 73 -0.27 -4.23 14.26
C HIS A 73 -0.66 -3.68 15.63
N ARG A 74 -1.92 -3.31 15.86
CA ARG A 74 -2.39 -2.87 17.18
C ARG A 74 -2.35 -3.97 18.24
N ALA A 75 -2.65 -5.20 17.83
CA ALA A 75 -2.65 -6.38 18.70
C ALA A 75 -1.25 -6.98 18.96
N ALA A 76 -0.21 -6.51 18.26
CA ALA A 76 1.16 -6.97 18.46
C ALA A 76 1.62 -6.67 19.89
N ALA A 77 2.37 -7.60 20.49
CA ALA A 77 2.90 -7.46 21.85
C ALA A 77 4.18 -6.61 21.87
N ALA A 78 4.08 -5.37 21.40
CA ALA A 78 5.18 -4.42 21.28
C ALA A 78 4.77 -3.01 21.75
N PRO A 79 5.72 -2.15 22.16
CA PRO A 79 5.46 -0.74 22.48
C PRO A 79 4.76 0.01 21.33
N ALA A 80 3.97 1.02 21.66
CA ALA A 80 3.12 1.70 20.68
C ALA A 80 3.89 2.38 19.54
N LEU A 81 5.06 2.97 19.83
CA LEU A 81 5.92 3.56 18.80
C LEU A 81 6.51 2.48 17.86
N GLU A 82 6.83 1.29 18.37
CA GLU A 82 7.33 0.19 17.56
C GLU A 82 6.23 -0.34 16.64
N ARG A 83 5.00 -0.49 17.16
CA ARG A 83 3.80 -0.84 16.37
C ARG A 83 3.53 0.18 15.26
N LEU A 84 3.65 1.47 15.56
CA LEU A 84 3.46 2.56 14.59
C LEU A 84 4.50 2.51 13.47
N VAL A 85 5.78 2.35 13.82
CA VAL A 85 6.87 2.20 12.84
C VAL A 85 6.62 0.96 11.99
N ALA A 86 6.40 -0.21 12.59
CA ALA A 86 6.16 -1.45 11.86
C ALA A 86 4.96 -1.35 10.90
N LEU A 87 3.84 -0.75 11.35
CA LEU A 87 2.67 -0.52 10.51
C LEU A 87 3.02 0.31 9.27
N SER A 88 3.79 1.39 9.43
CA SER A 88 4.19 2.23 8.29
C SER A 88 5.05 1.48 7.27
N PHE A 89 5.92 0.55 7.71
CA PHE A 89 6.72 -0.29 6.81
C PHE A 89 5.87 -1.31 6.07
N THR A 90 4.88 -1.92 6.74
CA THR A 90 3.89 -2.79 6.07
C THR A 90 3.13 -2.04 4.99
N VAL A 91 2.68 -0.81 5.29
CA VAL A 91 2.00 0.06 4.33
C VAL A 91 2.92 0.43 3.16
N ALA A 92 4.18 0.78 3.42
CA ALA A 92 5.15 1.10 2.37
C ALA A 92 5.44 -0.09 1.44
N ARG A 93 5.54 -1.30 1.99
CA ARG A 93 5.65 -2.54 1.18
C ARG A 93 4.40 -2.77 0.35
N ALA A 94 3.21 -2.54 0.89
CA ALA A 94 1.97 -2.63 0.13
C ALA A 94 1.96 -1.66 -1.06
N PHE A 95 2.43 -0.41 -0.86
CA PHE A 95 2.61 0.55 -1.96
C PHE A 95 3.65 0.09 -2.99
N ARG A 96 4.67 -0.68 -2.61
CA ARG A 96 5.65 -1.21 -3.56
C ARG A 96 5.11 -2.44 -4.31
N ASP A 97 4.54 -3.39 -3.58
CA ASP A 97 4.38 -4.77 -4.04
C ASP A 97 2.95 -5.10 -4.48
N ASP A 98 1.93 -4.40 -3.96
CA ASP A 98 0.51 -4.68 -4.26
C ASP A 98 -0.05 -3.74 -5.34
N VAL A 99 -0.39 -4.31 -6.49
CA VAL A 99 -0.94 -3.56 -7.64
C VAL A 99 -2.31 -2.97 -7.36
N VAL A 100 -3.14 -3.59 -6.53
CA VAL A 100 -4.45 -3.06 -6.15
C VAL A 100 -4.25 -1.82 -5.27
N VAL A 101 -3.26 -1.85 -4.37
CA VAL A 101 -2.89 -0.69 -3.54
C VAL A 101 -2.38 0.47 -4.39
N ARG A 102 -1.47 0.21 -5.33
CA ARG A 102 -0.95 1.27 -6.23
C ARG A 102 -2.05 1.84 -7.12
N ALA A 103 -2.87 0.99 -7.72
CA ALA A 103 -4.00 1.42 -8.54
C ALA A 103 -5.02 2.22 -7.73
N GLY A 104 -5.40 1.75 -6.54
CA GLY A 104 -6.31 2.45 -5.64
C GLY A 104 -5.80 3.85 -5.28
N SER A 105 -4.51 3.97 -4.97
CA SER A 105 -3.86 5.25 -4.69
C SER A 105 -3.87 6.18 -5.91
N ARG A 106 -3.54 5.67 -7.09
CA ARG A 106 -3.54 6.46 -8.34
C ARG A 106 -4.96 6.91 -8.72
N LEU A 107 -5.94 6.02 -8.65
CA LEU A 107 -7.35 6.36 -8.89
C LEU A 107 -7.85 7.41 -7.89
N TRP A 108 -7.43 7.31 -6.63
CA TRP A 108 -7.74 8.34 -5.64
C TRP A 108 -7.09 9.69 -5.98
N MET A 109 -5.84 9.73 -6.46
CA MET A 109 -5.23 10.99 -6.94
C MET A 109 -5.99 11.58 -8.14
N GLU A 110 -6.50 10.72 -9.02
CA GLU A 110 -7.28 11.08 -10.20
C GLU A 110 -8.79 11.23 -9.93
N HIS A 111 -9.25 11.21 -8.67
CA HIS A 111 -10.67 11.15 -8.30
C HIS A 111 -11.53 12.26 -8.93
N LYS A 112 -10.96 13.45 -9.17
CA LYS A 112 -11.67 14.55 -9.84
C LYS A 112 -12.09 14.24 -11.28
N ALA A 113 -11.45 13.26 -11.91
CA ALA A 113 -11.77 12.78 -13.26
C ALA A 113 -12.71 11.56 -13.25
N ILE A 114 -13.11 11.08 -12.06
CA ILE A 114 -13.96 9.90 -11.89
C ILE A 114 -15.32 10.37 -11.38
N ASP A 115 -16.37 10.09 -12.15
CA ASP A 115 -17.76 10.41 -11.75
C ASP A 115 -18.28 9.38 -10.73
N ALA A 116 -17.62 9.32 -9.58
CA ALA A 116 -17.98 8.49 -8.44
C ALA A 116 -17.41 9.08 -7.14
N THR A 117 -18.15 8.97 -6.04
CA THR A 117 -17.65 9.30 -4.70
C THR A 117 -16.66 8.24 -4.25
N LEU A 118 -15.37 8.60 -4.20
CA LEU A 118 -14.33 7.75 -3.64
C LEU A 118 -14.16 8.02 -2.12
N PRO A 119 -13.89 6.99 -1.32
CA PRO A 119 -13.65 7.15 0.13
C PRO A 119 -12.40 8.00 0.41
N MET A 120 -12.41 8.73 1.54
CA MET A 120 -11.31 9.60 1.97
C MET A 120 -10.35 8.85 2.91
N PRO A 121 -9.13 8.50 2.47
CA PRO A 121 -8.19 7.65 3.22
C PRO A 121 -7.67 8.28 4.51
N PHE A 122 -7.46 9.60 4.52
CA PHE A 122 -6.54 10.21 5.47
C PHE A 122 -7.10 10.34 6.89
N VAL A 123 -8.41 10.50 7.03
CA VAL A 123 -9.06 10.68 8.35
C VAL A 123 -8.82 9.44 9.21
N GLY A 124 -9.05 8.25 8.64
CA GLY A 124 -8.81 6.99 9.35
C GLY A 124 -7.34 6.78 9.73
N TRP A 125 -6.39 7.16 8.86
CA TRP A 125 -4.96 7.08 9.19
C TRP A 125 -4.57 8.02 10.33
N ILE A 126 -5.06 9.26 10.31
CA ILE A 126 -4.78 10.24 11.36
C ILE A 126 -5.31 9.73 12.71
N GLU A 127 -6.53 9.21 12.75
CA GLU A 127 -7.11 8.61 13.95
C GLU A 127 -6.29 7.42 14.46
N VAL A 128 -5.85 6.53 13.55
CA VAL A 128 -5.05 5.36 13.91
C VAL A 128 -3.71 5.75 14.53
N VAL A 129 -3.00 6.68 13.90
CA VAL A 129 -1.71 7.18 14.36
C VAL A 129 -1.86 7.97 15.66
N THR A 130 -2.92 8.78 15.80
CA THR A 130 -3.23 9.51 17.04
C THR A 130 -3.39 8.53 18.20
N GLY A 131 -4.17 7.46 18.03
CA GLY A 131 -4.34 6.44 19.06
C GLY A 131 -3.03 5.76 19.48
N LEU A 132 -2.15 5.44 18.53
CA LEU A 132 -0.83 4.86 18.85
C LEU A 132 0.09 5.85 19.57
N LEU A 133 0.05 7.14 19.23
CA LEU A 133 0.82 8.17 19.93
C LEU A 133 0.27 8.42 21.35
N GLU A 134 -1.04 8.33 21.54
CA GLU A 134 -1.67 8.37 22.86
C GLU A 134 -1.26 7.20 23.74
N GLU A 135 -1.24 5.99 23.19
CA GLU A 135 -0.71 4.81 23.85
C GLU A 135 0.78 4.98 24.20
N ALA A 136 1.60 5.49 23.27
CA ALA A 136 3.01 5.78 23.52
C ALA A 136 3.23 6.80 24.64
N ARG A 137 2.33 7.79 24.76
CA ARG A 137 2.33 8.75 25.86
C ARG A 137 2.02 8.09 27.19
N ALA A 138 1.02 7.21 27.23
CA ALA A 138 0.67 6.43 28.42
C ALA A 138 1.80 5.46 28.85
N GLU A 139 2.55 4.93 27.88
CA GLU A 139 3.76 4.12 28.09
C GLU A 139 4.97 4.94 28.57
N GLY A 140 4.88 6.29 28.58
CA GLY A 140 6.00 7.18 28.89
C GLY A 140 7.07 7.26 27.79
N ALA A 141 6.78 6.71 26.60
CA ALA A 141 7.71 6.66 25.48
C ALA A 141 7.67 7.92 24.59
N LEU A 142 6.60 8.72 24.68
CA LEU A 142 6.44 9.95 23.90
C LEU A 142 7.01 11.18 24.65
N ALA A 143 7.76 12.03 23.95
CA ALA A 143 8.31 13.27 24.51
C ALA A 143 7.20 14.22 25.00
N ALA A 144 7.40 14.84 26.17
CA ALA A 144 6.37 15.62 26.88
C ALA A 144 5.81 16.82 26.09
N GLY A 145 6.58 17.38 25.15
CA GLY A 145 6.15 18.52 24.32
C GLY A 145 5.34 18.13 23.08
N ILE A 146 5.12 16.85 22.82
CA ILE A 146 4.46 16.37 21.62
C ILE A 146 2.96 16.20 21.86
N ALA A 147 2.16 16.96 21.12
CA ALA A 147 0.71 16.74 21.02
C ALA A 147 0.42 15.60 20.03
N PRO A 148 -0.19 14.48 20.45
CA PRO A 148 -0.43 13.30 19.62
C PRO A 148 -1.15 13.60 18.31
N GLU A 149 -2.20 14.42 18.32
CA GLU A 149 -2.97 14.77 17.11
C GLU A 149 -2.12 15.55 16.12
N THR A 150 -1.30 16.49 16.60
CA THR A 150 -0.46 17.33 15.72
C THR A 150 0.66 16.48 15.10
N ALA A 151 1.29 15.62 15.90
CA ALA A 151 2.29 14.68 15.41
C ALA A 151 1.69 13.68 14.43
N ALA A 152 0.49 13.15 14.68
CA ALA A 152 -0.20 12.23 13.78
C ALA A 152 -0.44 12.86 12.40
N HIS A 153 -0.95 14.08 12.35
CA HIS A 153 -1.11 14.83 11.09
C HIS A 153 0.24 14.97 10.36
N GLY A 154 1.29 15.39 11.07
CA GLY A 154 2.63 15.54 10.49
C GLY A 154 3.21 14.24 9.93
N ILE A 155 3.08 13.14 10.67
CA ILE A 155 3.55 11.80 10.28
C ILE A 155 2.80 11.32 9.03
N VAL A 156 1.47 11.46 9.01
CA VAL A 156 0.65 11.05 7.85
C VAL A 156 1.04 11.88 6.62
N CYS A 157 1.15 13.21 6.75
CA CYS A 157 1.61 14.06 5.65
C CYS A 157 3.02 13.68 5.15
N ALA A 158 3.97 13.45 6.06
CA ALA A 158 5.33 13.08 5.72
C ALA A 158 5.39 11.71 5.01
N PHE A 159 4.64 10.73 5.49
CA PHE A 159 4.55 9.41 4.87
C PHE A 159 4.00 9.48 3.45
N PHE A 160 2.87 10.16 3.24
CA PHE A 160 2.28 10.29 1.91
C PHE A 160 3.18 11.11 0.97
N GLY A 161 3.84 12.16 1.46
CA GLY A 161 4.85 12.89 0.69
C GLY A 161 6.02 12.01 0.26
N LEU A 162 6.55 11.20 1.20
CA LEU A 162 7.61 10.23 0.92
C LEU A 162 7.19 9.20 -0.13
N HIS A 163 5.98 8.66 -0.02
CA HIS A 163 5.43 7.73 -1.00
C HIS A 163 5.35 8.37 -2.39
N THR A 164 4.77 9.57 -2.50
CA THR A 164 4.64 10.30 -3.77
C THR A 164 6.00 10.57 -4.42
N VAL A 165 6.99 11.01 -3.64
CA VAL A 165 8.34 11.27 -4.15
C VAL A 165 9.04 9.96 -4.53
N SER A 166 8.89 8.89 -3.75
CA SER A 166 9.50 7.58 -4.06
C SER A 166 8.92 6.97 -5.34
N ASP A 167 7.63 7.12 -5.59
CA ASP A 167 7.00 6.73 -6.86
C ASP A 167 7.64 7.47 -8.04
N ALA A 168 7.73 8.80 -7.94
CA ALA A 168 8.26 9.64 -9.02
C ALA A 168 9.75 9.40 -9.32
N LEU A 169 10.55 9.07 -8.31
CA LEU A 169 12.01 8.92 -8.47
C LEU A 169 12.44 7.51 -8.88
N ASP A 170 11.89 6.47 -8.26
CA ASP A 170 12.37 5.10 -8.45
C ASP A 170 11.27 4.05 -8.57
N GLY A 171 10.01 4.46 -8.71
CA GLY A 171 8.88 3.53 -8.73
C GLY A 171 8.73 2.77 -7.41
N ARG A 172 9.06 3.42 -6.28
CA ARG A 172 8.99 2.89 -4.91
C ARG A 172 9.98 1.75 -4.60
N ARG A 173 11.02 1.53 -5.42
CA ARG A 173 12.04 0.50 -5.17
C ARG A 173 12.78 0.73 -3.85
N CYS A 174 13.06 1.98 -3.50
CA CYS A 174 13.80 2.32 -2.28
C CYS A 174 12.91 2.88 -1.16
N ILE A 175 11.58 2.69 -1.24
CA ILE A 175 10.63 3.30 -0.30
C ILE A 175 10.92 2.96 1.16
N GLU A 176 11.32 1.71 1.47
CA GLU A 176 11.65 1.30 2.84
C GLU A 176 12.93 1.99 3.35
N GLN A 177 13.92 2.21 2.48
CA GLN A 177 15.15 2.92 2.83
C GLN A 177 14.87 4.41 3.12
N HIS A 178 14.05 5.05 2.29
CA HIS A 178 13.60 6.43 2.53
C HIS A 178 12.80 6.52 3.83
N LEU A 179 11.90 5.55 4.07
CA LEU A 179 11.06 5.51 5.27
C LEU A 179 11.90 5.33 6.54
N TYR A 180 12.95 4.50 6.49
CA TYR A 180 13.92 4.39 7.57
C TYR A 180 14.56 5.75 7.90
N GLY A 181 14.99 6.49 6.86
CA GLY A 181 15.54 7.84 7.03
C GLY A 181 14.53 8.82 7.64
N LEU A 182 13.29 8.80 7.17
CA LEU A 182 12.20 9.62 7.73
C LEU A 182 11.97 9.31 9.21
N TRP A 183 11.87 8.04 9.58
CA TRP A 183 11.69 7.65 10.98
C TRP A 183 12.89 7.98 11.85
N SER A 184 14.11 7.89 11.33
CA SER A 184 15.32 8.29 12.06
C SER A 184 15.25 9.76 12.49
N LEU A 185 14.68 10.63 11.65
CA LEU A 185 14.45 12.04 11.97
C LEU A 185 13.27 12.24 12.92
N LEU A 186 12.13 11.58 12.65
CA LEU A 186 10.93 11.74 13.45
C LEU A 186 11.10 11.22 14.88
N LEU A 187 11.71 10.03 15.05
CA LEU A 187 11.90 9.40 16.36
C LEU A 187 12.83 10.21 17.26
N ALA A 188 13.83 10.90 16.69
CA ALA A 188 14.71 11.79 17.45
C ALA A 188 13.94 12.92 18.17
N ALA A 189 12.77 13.32 17.63
CA ALA A 189 11.89 14.30 18.25
C ALA A 189 10.73 13.67 19.04
N LEU A 190 10.24 12.48 18.63
CA LEU A 190 9.07 11.85 19.23
C LEU A 190 9.38 11.11 20.54
N GLN A 191 10.56 10.51 20.68
CA GLN A 191 10.89 9.68 21.85
C GLN A 191 11.18 10.55 23.08
N ALA A 192 10.67 10.14 24.25
CA ALA A 192 11.03 10.75 25.53
C ALA A 192 12.53 10.62 25.83
N GLU A 193 13.10 9.46 25.53
CA GLU A 193 14.54 9.19 25.54
C GLU A 193 14.97 8.79 24.12
N PRO A 194 15.65 9.69 23.37
CA PRO A 194 15.97 9.43 21.97
C PRO A 194 16.90 8.22 21.77
N ASP A 195 16.36 7.18 21.12
CA ASP A 195 17.08 6.04 20.56
C ASP A 195 16.39 5.58 19.25
N PRO A 196 16.51 6.37 18.17
CA PRO A 196 15.85 6.03 16.90
C PRO A 196 16.35 4.71 16.32
N ALA A 197 17.66 4.46 16.41
CA ALA A 197 18.29 3.28 15.83
C ALA A 197 17.84 1.99 16.53
N GLY A 198 17.80 1.98 17.87
CA GLY A 198 17.34 0.81 18.62
C GLY A 198 15.85 0.54 18.43
N LEU A 199 15.01 1.58 18.39
CA LEU A 199 13.58 1.41 18.13
C LEU A 199 13.32 0.87 16.72
N LEU A 200 13.99 1.43 15.70
CA LEU A 200 13.89 0.94 14.33
C LEU A 200 14.34 -0.52 14.21
N ALA A 201 15.44 -0.90 14.89
CA ALA A 201 15.91 -2.28 14.89
C ALA A 201 14.87 -3.25 15.48
N ARG A 202 14.21 -2.90 16.60
CA ARG A 202 13.18 -3.73 17.22
C ARG A 202 11.91 -3.83 16.37
N ALA A 203 11.41 -2.70 15.88
CA ALA A 203 10.21 -2.66 15.03
C ALA A 203 10.37 -3.47 13.73
N LEU A 204 11.57 -3.44 13.14
CA LEU A 204 11.84 -4.17 11.89
C LEU A 204 12.13 -5.65 12.12
N ALA A 205 12.64 -6.06 13.29
CA ALA A 205 12.88 -7.46 13.62
C ALA A 205 11.57 -8.28 13.66
N GLU A 206 10.50 -7.72 14.22
CA GLU A 206 9.18 -8.36 14.27
C GLU A 206 8.54 -8.52 12.88
N THR A 207 8.83 -7.60 11.96
CA THR A 207 8.26 -7.62 10.60
C THR A 207 8.90 -8.69 9.70
N THR A 208 10.07 -9.24 10.08
CA THR A 208 10.78 -10.31 9.37
C THR A 208 10.43 -11.73 9.81
N ALA A 209 9.62 -11.91 10.86
CA ALA A 209 9.11 -13.23 11.21
C ALA A 209 8.15 -13.70 10.10
N PRO A 210 8.42 -14.83 9.41
CA PRO A 210 7.56 -15.27 8.32
C PRO A 210 6.15 -15.55 8.82
N ASP A 211 5.15 -15.03 8.11
CA ASP A 211 3.74 -15.38 8.24
C ASP A 211 3.58 -16.91 8.12
N ALA A 212 3.67 -17.61 9.25
CA ALA A 212 3.47 -19.05 9.31
C ALA A 212 1.98 -19.42 9.31
N VAL A 213 1.17 -18.82 8.44
CA VAL A 213 -0.19 -19.29 8.14
C VAL A 213 -0.59 -18.96 6.70
N ALA A 214 -0.13 -19.77 5.74
CA ALA A 214 -0.79 -19.90 4.44
C ALA A 214 -0.56 -21.28 3.82
N GLY A 215 -1.59 -22.14 3.91
CA GLY A 215 -2.02 -23.00 2.81
C GLY A 215 -1.18 -24.24 2.48
N THR A 216 -1.59 -25.39 3.04
CA THR A 216 -1.53 -26.65 2.31
C THR A 216 -2.40 -26.56 1.05
N VAL A 217 -1.80 -26.20 -0.07
CA VAL A 217 -2.34 -26.53 -1.41
C VAL A 217 -1.22 -27.19 -2.20
N THR A 218 -1.31 -28.51 -2.22
CA THR A 218 -0.50 -29.41 -3.02
C THR A 218 -0.74 -29.21 -4.52
N GLY A 219 0.33 -28.86 -5.24
CA GLY A 219 0.72 -29.49 -6.52
C GLY A 219 -0.09 -29.16 -7.78
N SER A 220 0.51 -28.38 -8.67
CA SER A 220 0.77 -28.82 -10.05
C SER A 220 1.72 -27.83 -10.74
N ARG A 221 2.90 -28.33 -11.14
CA ARG A 221 3.91 -27.59 -11.93
C ARG A 221 3.44 -27.40 -13.37
N PRO A 222 3.73 -26.27 -14.02
CA PRO A 222 3.85 -26.22 -15.47
C PRO A 222 5.32 -26.23 -15.92
N ASN A 223 5.49 -26.88 -17.07
CA ASN A 223 6.72 -27.14 -17.82
C ASN A 223 7.59 -25.90 -18.10
N ALA A 224 8.91 -26.13 -18.10
CA ALA A 224 9.95 -25.21 -18.53
C ALA A 224 10.18 -25.27 -20.05
N VAL A 225 10.35 -24.11 -20.70
CA VAL A 225 11.14 -23.91 -21.94
C VAL A 225 11.59 -22.42 -22.04
N PRO A 226 12.58 -22.02 -22.86
CA PRO A 226 13.84 -21.48 -22.34
C PRO A 226 14.14 -20.02 -22.73
N SER A 227 15.12 -19.48 -22.00
CA SER A 227 15.97 -18.31 -22.26
C SER A 227 16.17 -17.92 -23.73
N THR A 228 15.84 -16.67 -24.04
CA THR A 228 16.59 -15.84 -25.02
C THR A 228 16.54 -14.37 -24.60
N VAL A 229 17.68 -13.85 -24.14
CA VAL A 229 17.94 -12.42 -23.91
C VAL A 229 18.55 -11.82 -25.18
N PRO A 230 18.09 -10.64 -25.66
CA PRO A 230 18.93 -9.77 -26.45
C PRO A 230 19.37 -8.55 -25.63
N SER A 231 20.69 -8.42 -25.56
CA SER A 231 21.45 -7.23 -25.17
C SER A 231 21.15 -6.05 -26.08
N ALA A 232 20.84 -4.87 -25.50
CA ALA A 232 21.27 -3.57 -25.99
C ALA A 232 20.87 -2.46 -25.01
N VAL A 233 21.87 -1.81 -24.39
CA VAL A 233 21.74 -0.51 -23.73
C VAL A 233 22.39 0.53 -24.65
N PRO A 234 21.70 1.61 -25.06
CA PRO A 234 22.37 2.79 -25.56
C PRO A 234 22.57 3.80 -24.43
N ASN A 235 23.84 4.17 -24.29
CA ASN A 235 24.41 5.20 -23.46
C ASN A 235 23.80 6.58 -23.79
N ALA A 236 23.20 7.28 -22.82
CA ALA A 236 22.81 8.68 -22.94
C ALA A 236 23.67 9.51 -22.00
N GLY A 237 24.64 10.21 -22.60
CA GLY A 237 25.56 11.11 -21.92
C GLY A 237 24.86 12.38 -21.46
N PHE A 238 25.32 12.87 -20.31
CA PHE A 238 25.09 14.22 -19.84
C PHE A 238 25.86 15.22 -20.73
N ALA A 239 25.13 16.22 -21.24
CA ALA A 239 25.64 17.54 -21.59
C ALA A 239 24.50 18.55 -21.39
#